data_AF-A0A4Z1F508-F1
#
_entry.id   AF-A0A4Z1F508-F1
#
_cell.length_a   1.000
_cell.length_b   1.000
_cell.length_c   1.000
_cell.angle_alpha   90.00
_cell.angle_beta   90.00
_cell.angle_gamma   90.00
#
_symmetry.space_group_name_H-M   'P 1'
#
loop_
_entity.id
_entity.type
_entity.pdbx_description
1 polymer ?
#
loop_
_entity_poly.entity_id
_entity_poly.type
_entity_poly.pdbx_seq_one_letter_code
_entity_poly.pdbx_strand_id
1 'polypeptide(L)'
;MSDQQAIPQSTATHFPPEANYVEKTKTIAVIFNTDRDWVQGPEDPIIKQISQYSLNIRKMIFIIDFPKITDPLRLPQITERIGLIVAAINLADLQNPKNSVEMTEVSVHLREYKTEQLNCVLPLEDFCMGYTLRISVNGGPYLDKFNTKLGVQLAKQFKKYSGKFAELARAE
;
A
#
# COMPACT_ATOMS: atom_id res chain seq x y z
N MET A 1 -41.96 -19.12 -27.55
CA MET A 1 -40.60 -18.55 -27.59
C MET A 1 -40.53 -17.55 -26.45
N SER A 2 -39.79 -17.86 -25.39
CA SER A 2 -39.57 -16.94 -24.27
C SER A 2 -38.07 -16.76 -24.12
N ASP A 3 -37.59 -15.59 -24.51
CA ASP A 3 -36.22 -15.16 -24.32
C ASP A 3 -35.94 -15.01 -22.83
N GLN A 4 -35.35 -16.05 -22.23
CA GLN A 4 -34.66 -15.90 -20.95
C GLN A 4 -33.36 -15.15 -21.23
N GLN A 5 -33.38 -13.84 -21.00
CA GLN A 5 -32.16 -13.05 -20.86
C GLN A 5 -31.36 -13.62 -19.69
N ALA A 6 -30.25 -14.27 -20.01
CA ALA A 6 -29.25 -14.66 -19.03
C ALA A 6 -28.72 -13.39 -18.35
N ILE A 7 -29.04 -13.23 -17.07
CA ILE A 7 -28.40 -12.25 -16.20
C ILE A 7 -26.91 -12.68 -16.16
N PRO A 8 -25.96 -11.84 -16.60
CA PRO A 8 -24.56 -12.20 -16.47
C PRO A 8 -24.26 -12.38 -14.99
N GLN A 9 -23.94 -13.61 -14.60
CA GLN A 9 -23.40 -13.91 -13.28
C GLN A 9 -22.13 -13.08 -13.15
N SER A 10 -22.21 -12.01 -12.35
CA SER A 10 -21.01 -11.36 -11.82
C SER A 10 -20.28 -12.42 -11.02
N THR A 11 -19.25 -13.02 -11.62
CA THR A 11 -18.27 -13.81 -10.89
C THR A 11 -17.73 -12.90 -9.80
N ALA A 12 -18.20 -13.09 -8.57
CA ALA A 12 -17.69 -12.38 -7.42
C ALA A 12 -16.21 -12.73 -7.30
N THR A 13 -15.34 -11.83 -7.75
CA THR A 13 -13.90 -12.01 -7.65
C THR A 13 -13.53 -11.99 -6.18
N HIS A 14 -13.17 -13.16 -5.65
CA HIS A 14 -12.78 -13.28 -4.25
C HIS A 14 -11.32 -12.84 -4.10
N PHE A 15 -11.12 -11.56 -3.76
CA PHE A 15 -9.83 -11.11 -3.25
C PHE A 15 -9.57 -11.74 -1.86
N PRO A 16 -8.31 -11.96 -1.46
CA PRO A 16 -8.01 -12.34 -0.08
C PRO A 16 -8.50 -11.24 0.89
N PRO A 17 -8.77 -11.53 2.17
CA PRO A 17 -9.29 -10.55 3.14
C PRO A 17 -8.46 -9.26 3.25
N GLU A 18 -7.16 -9.35 2.95
CA GLU A 18 -6.19 -8.27 2.95
C GLU A 18 -6.25 -7.40 1.68
N ALA A 19 -7.06 -7.74 0.68
CA ALA A 19 -7.23 -6.94 -0.52
C ALA A 19 -8.71 -6.84 -0.92
N ASN A 20 -9.08 -5.73 -1.53
CA ASN A 20 -10.44 -5.53 -2.02
C ASN A 20 -10.42 -4.75 -3.33
N TYR A 21 -11.11 -5.26 -4.35
CA TYR A 21 -11.23 -4.59 -5.64
C TYR A 21 -12.66 -4.08 -5.85
N VAL A 22 -12.74 -2.81 -6.27
CA VAL A 22 -13.99 -2.12 -6.56
C VAL A 22 -14.02 -1.82 -8.06
N GLU A 23 -14.72 -2.66 -8.82
CA GLU A 23 -14.84 -2.58 -10.28
C GLU A 23 -15.28 -1.17 -10.76
N LYS A 24 -16.33 -0.62 -10.12
CA LYS A 24 -16.90 0.69 -10.48
C LYS A 24 -15.87 1.81 -10.51
N THR A 25 -14.92 1.79 -9.57
CA THR A 25 -13.88 2.83 -9.44
C THR A 25 -12.52 2.32 -9.90
N LYS A 26 -12.44 1.10 -10.43
CA LYS A 26 -11.19 0.45 -10.84
C LYS A 26 -10.10 0.55 -9.77
N THR A 27 -10.53 0.44 -8.51
CA THR A 27 -9.69 0.68 -7.34
C THR A 27 -9.41 -0.63 -6.65
N ILE A 28 -8.15 -0.88 -6.32
CA ILE A 28 -7.80 -1.93 -5.37
C ILE A 28 -7.27 -1.31 -4.08
N ALA A 29 -7.74 -1.80 -2.96
CA ALA A 29 -7.21 -1.51 -1.64
C ALA A 29 -6.46 -2.74 -1.13
N VAL A 30 -5.26 -2.55 -0.59
CA VAL A 30 -4.44 -3.59 0.01
C VAL A 30 -4.13 -3.17 1.44
N ILE A 31 -4.49 -4.03 2.40
CA ILE A 31 -4.27 -3.86 3.83
C ILE A 31 -3.09 -4.75 4.24
N PHE A 32 -1.99 -4.10 4.61
CA PHE A 32 -0.78 -4.72 5.12
C PHE A 32 -0.74 -4.63 6.64
N ASN A 33 -1.14 -5.71 7.31
CA ASN A 33 -0.78 -5.87 8.71
C ASN A 33 0.61 -6.50 8.80
N THR A 34 1.61 -5.71 9.18
CA THR A 34 3.02 -6.13 9.15
C THR A 34 3.41 -7.08 10.29
N ASP A 35 2.50 -7.31 11.26
CA ASP A 35 2.69 -8.24 12.37
C ASP A 35 2.21 -9.66 12.03
N ARG A 36 1.44 -9.82 10.95
CA ARG A 36 0.94 -11.13 10.52
C ARG A 36 1.89 -11.80 9.55
N ASP A 37 1.87 -13.13 9.55
CA ASP A 37 2.55 -13.89 8.51
C ASP A 37 1.74 -13.89 7.21
N TRP A 38 2.46 -13.90 6.10
CA TRP A 38 1.90 -14.00 4.75
C TRP A 38 2.74 -14.96 3.92
N VAL A 39 2.12 -15.51 2.86
CA VAL A 39 2.84 -16.29 1.85
C VAL A 39 3.80 -15.37 1.12
N GLN A 40 5.10 -15.71 1.10
CA GLN A 40 6.14 -14.90 0.49
C GLN A 40 6.33 -15.24 -0.99
N GLY A 41 6.85 -14.28 -1.75
CA GLY A 41 7.19 -14.47 -3.15
C GLY A 41 5.98 -14.56 -4.10
N PRO A 42 6.14 -15.12 -5.30
CA PRO A 42 5.12 -15.10 -6.35
C PRO A 42 3.86 -15.92 -6.02
N GLU A 43 3.90 -16.75 -4.98
CA GLU A 43 2.75 -17.53 -4.51
C GLU A 43 1.80 -16.72 -3.62
N ASP A 44 2.15 -15.47 -3.27
CA ASP A 44 1.27 -14.57 -2.54
C ASP A 44 -0.07 -14.41 -3.28
N PRO A 45 -1.21 -14.76 -2.64
CA PRO A 45 -2.52 -14.62 -3.23
C PRO A 45 -2.84 -13.19 -3.71
N ILE A 46 -2.32 -12.17 -3.04
CA ILE A 46 -2.51 -10.77 -3.43
C ILE A 46 -1.81 -10.49 -4.77
N ILE A 47 -0.55 -10.91 -4.91
CA ILE A 47 0.24 -10.71 -6.13
C ILE A 47 -0.45 -11.38 -7.32
N LYS A 48 -0.86 -12.64 -7.15
CA LYS A 48 -1.56 -13.40 -8.20
C LYS A 48 -2.84 -12.72 -8.66
N GLN A 49 -3.67 -12.24 -7.72
CA GLN A 49 -4.91 -11.54 -8.06
C GLN A 49 -4.60 -10.19 -8.74
N ILE A 50 -3.66 -9.42 -8.21
CA ILE A 50 -3.27 -8.13 -8.81
C ILE A 50 -2.80 -8.31 -10.26
N SER A 51 -1.97 -9.30 -10.54
CA SER A 51 -1.53 -9.58 -11.91
C SER A 51 -2.70 -9.84 -12.86
N GLN A 52 -3.73 -10.58 -12.41
CA GLN A 52 -4.92 -10.89 -13.23
C GLN A 52 -5.76 -9.65 -13.58
N TYR A 53 -5.81 -8.64 -12.69
CA TYR A 53 -6.68 -7.46 -12.86
C TYR A 53 -5.92 -6.17 -13.21
N SER A 54 -4.60 -6.19 -13.15
CA SER A 54 -3.65 -5.10 -13.44
C SER A 54 -4.07 -4.12 -14.56
N LEU A 55 -4.50 -4.62 -15.71
CA LEU A 55 -4.91 -3.80 -16.88
C LEU A 55 -6.19 -2.97 -16.63
N ASN A 56 -6.99 -3.40 -15.65
CA ASN A 56 -8.22 -2.74 -15.21
C ASN A 56 -8.03 -1.87 -13.97
N ILE A 57 -6.84 -1.86 -13.35
CA ILE A 57 -6.59 -1.07 -12.13
C ILE A 57 -6.18 0.35 -12.52
N ARG A 58 -6.91 1.34 -12.00
CA ARG A 58 -6.61 2.77 -12.18
C ARG A 58 -6.17 3.45 -10.91
N LYS A 59 -6.59 2.92 -9.76
CA LYS A 59 -6.23 3.44 -8.44
C LYS A 59 -5.76 2.33 -7.52
N MET A 60 -4.63 2.54 -6.87
CA MET A 60 -4.16 1.72 -5.75
C MET A 60 -4.37 2.44 -4.42
N ILE A 61 -4.77 1.70 -3.40
CA ILE A 61 -4.77 2.16 -2.01
C ILE A 61 -3.98 1.14 -1.19
N PHE A 62 -2.96 1.58 -0.47
CA PHE A 62 -2.23 0.79 0.50
C PHE A 62 -2.54 1.30 1.91
N ILE A 63 -2.93 0.42 2.81
CA ILE A 63 -3.11 0.70 4.23
C ILE A 63 -2.12 -0.19 4.97
N ILE A 64 -1.13 0.38 5.64
CA ILE A 64 0.02 -0.36 6.20
C ILE A 64 0.08 -0.12 7.70
N ASP A 65 -0.13 -1.16 8.49
CA ASP A 65 -0.10 -1.13 9.94
C ASP A 65 1.20 -1.70 10.47
N PHE A 66 1.97 -0.87 11.19
CA PHE A 66 3.18 -1.27 11.89
C PHE A 66 2.95 -1.44 13.40
N PRO A 67 3.37 -2.57 13.99
CA PRO A 67 3.38 -2.73 15.45
C PRO A 67 4.44 -1.83 16.09
N LYS A 68 4.38 -1.72 17.43
CA LYS A 68 5.37 -0.96 18.23
C LYS A 68 6.78 -1.50 18.04
N ILE A 69 6.90 -2.83 18.01
CA ILE A 69 8.15 -3.54 17.77
C ILE A 69 7.96 -4.33 16.48
N THR A 70 8.70 -3.94 15.46
CA THR A 70 8.83 -4.72 14.22
C THR A 70 10.19 -5.38 14.26
N ASP A 71 10.23 -6.69 14.04
CA ASP A 71 11.47 -7.41 13.81
C ASP A 71 12.19 -6.79 12.59
N PRO A 72 13.46 -6.33 12.74
CA PRO A 72 14.23 -5.79 11.63
C PRO A 72 14.31 -6.70 10.40
N LEU A 73 14.25 -8.03 10.58
CA LEU A 73 14.25 -9.01 9.48
C LEU A 73 12.94 -9.00 8.67
N ARG A 74 11.84 -8.49 9.25
CA ARG A 74 10.57 -8.33 8.52
C ARG A 74 10.55 -7.11 7.61
N LEU A 75 11.32 -6.05 7.91
CA LEU A 75 11.32 -4.83 7.11
C LEU A 75 11.72 -5.10 5.64
N PRO A 76 12.78 -5.86 5.34
CA PRO A 76 13.08 -6.27 3.96
C PRO A 76 11.96 -7.06 3.30
N GLN A 77 11.30 -7.97 4.03
CA GLN A 77 10.22 -8.80 3.50
C GLN A 77 8.98 -7.97 3.13
N ILE A 78 8.69 -6.92 3.91
CA ILE A 78 7.60 -5.97 3.63
C ILE A 78 7.93 -5.19 2.35
N THR A 79 9.16 -4.65 2.26
CA THR A 79 9.63 -3.93 1.08
C THR A 79 9.58 -4.81 -0.17
N GLU A 80 10.03 -6.06 -0.06
CA GLU A 80 10.00 -7.03 -1.15
C GLU A 80 8.58 -7.32 -1.62
N ARG A 81 7.65 -7.57 -0.68
CA ARG A 81 6.25 -7.84 -1.02
C ARG A 81 5.59 -6.65 -1.73
N ILE A 82 5.87 -5.42 -1.27
CA ILE A 82 5.43 -4.19 -1.94
C ILE A 82 6.02 -4.11 -3.35
N GLY A 83 7.32 -4.40 -3.50
CA GLY A 83 7.99 -4.42 -4.80
C GLY A 83 7.40 -5.43 -5.77
N LEU A 84 7.03 -6.62 -5.28
CA LEU A 84 6.38 -7.64 -6.10
C LEU A 84 4.97 -7.24 -6.54
N ILE A 85 4.21 -6.53 -5.70
CA ILE A 85 2.90 -5.97 -6.09
C ILE A 85 3.08 -4.92 -7.20
N VAL A 86 4.05 -4.04 -7.06
CA VAL A 86 4.40 -3.04 -8.09
C VAL A 86 4.78 -3.73 -9.40
N ALA A 87 5.64 -4.75 -9.33
CA ALA A 87 6.05 -5.54 -10.48
C ALA A 87 4.87 -6.26 -11.13
N ALA A 88 3.97 -6.84 -10.34
CA ALA A 88 2.77 -7.52 -10.81
C ALA A 88 1.84 -6.62 -11.62
N ILE A 89 1.84 -5.31 -11.37
CA ILE A 89 1.06 -4.35 -12.14
C ILE A 89 1.83 -3.88 -13.38
N ASN A 90 3.11 -3.55 -13.23
CA ASN A 90 3.94 -3.04 -14.32
C ASN A 90 4.21 -4.09 -15.42
N LEU A 91 4.32 -5.36 -15.03
CA LEU A 91 4.74 -6.47 -15.89
C LEU A 91 3.61 -7.44 -16.23
N ALA A 92 2.36 -7.07 -15.96
CA ALA A 92 1.23 -7.95 -16.24
C ALA A 92 1.07 -8.30 -17.73
N ASP A 93 1.46 -7.37 -18.60
CA ASP A 93 1.64 -7.62 -20.03
C ASP A 93 3.13 -7.53 -20.36
N LEU A 94 3.80 -8.68 -20.48
CA LEU A 94 5.23 -8.75 -20.83
C LEU A 94 5.50 -8.32 -22.28
N GLN A 95 4.50 -8.32 -23.15
CA GLN A 95 4.65 -7.89 -24.55
C GLN A 95 4.51 -6.37 -24.68
N ASN A 96 3.65 -5.77 -23.85
CA ASN A 96 3.46 -4.32 -23.79
C ASN A 96 3.34 -3.85 -22.33
N PRO A 97 4.46 -3.78 -21.58
CA PRO A 97 4.45 -3.41 -20.17
C PRO A 97 3.91 -1.98 -20.03
N LYS A 98 2.66 -1.88 -19.59
CA LYS A 98 1.96 -0.61 -19.43
C LYS A 98 1.34 -0.56 -18.05
N ASN A 99 1.89 0.30 -17.20
CA ASN A 99 1.21 0.68 -15.98
C ASN A 99 0.00 1.56 -16.32
N SER A 100 -1.21 1.07 -16.01
CA SER A 100 -2.45 1.82 -16.21
C SER A 100 -2.92 2.55 -14.94
N VAL A 101 -2.20 2.40 -13.83
CA VAL A 101 -2.49 3.08 -12.57
C VAL A 101 -2.17 4.57 -12.72
N GLU A 102 -3.18 5.37 -12.43
CA GLU A 102 -3.13 6.83 -12.51
C GLU A 102 -2.86 7.46 -11.13
N MET A 103 -3.29 6.78 -10.05
CA MET A 103 -3.19 7.26 -8.68
C MET A 103 -2.87 6.15 -7.68
N THR A 104 -1.97 6.42 -6.75
CA THR A 104 -1.65 5.58 -5.60
C THR A 104 -1.80 6.36 -4.30
N GLU A 105 -2.60 5.84 -3.38
CA GLU A 105 -2.76 6.38 -2.03
C GLU A 105 -2.13 5.41 -1.03
N VAL A 106 -1.28 5.89 -0.13
CA VAL A 106 -0.62 5.10 0.91
C VAL A 106 -0.95 5.70 2.26
N SER A 107 -1.52 4.91 3.15
CA SER A 107 -1.79 5.25 4.56
C SER A 107 -0.95 4.37 5.44
N VAL A 108 -0.04 4.95 6.23
CA VAL A 108 0.83 4.21 7.15
C VAL A 108 0.44 4.51 8.59
N HIS A 109 0.15 3.49 9.36
CA HIS A 109 -0.12 3.56 10.79
C HIS A 109 1.10 3.05 11.55
N LEU A 110 1.69 3.92 12.35
CA LEU A 110 2.83 3.64 13.20
C LEU A 110 2.38 3.71 14.67
N ARG A 111 2.89 2.84 15.53
CA ARG A 111 2.73 3.03 17.00
C ARG A 111 3.71 4.06 17.55
N GLU A 112 4.91 4.11 17.00
CA GLU A 112 5.95 5.10 17.27
C GLU A 112 6.56 5.50 15.94
N TYR A 113 7.05 6.73 15.82
CA TYR A 113 7.72 7.10 14.58
C TYR A 113 9.06 6.36 14.46
N LYS A 114 9.19 5.55 13.41
CA LYS A 114 10.44 4.88 13.02
C LYS A 114 10.65 5.05 11.52
N THR A 115 11.80 5.60 11.14
CA THR A 115 12.13 5.88 9.74
C THR A 115 12.26 4.59 8.94
N GLU A 116 12.75 3.52 9.57
CA GLU A 116 12.97 2.22 8.97
C GLU A 116 11.66 1.57 8.52
N GLN A 117 10.58 1.74 9.29
CA GLN A 117 9.24 1.30 8.93
C GLN A 117 8.71 2.07 7.71
N LEU A 118 8.95 3.39 7.65
CA LEU A 118 8.56 4.22 6.52
C LEU A 118 9.35 3.91 5.24
N ASN A 119 10.62 3.52 5.36
CA ASN A 119 11.44 3.17 4.19
C ASN A 119 10.90 1.98 3.41
N CYS A 120 10.13 1.08 4.05
CA CYS A 120 9.51 -0.05 3.36
C CYS A 120 8.53 0.36 2.27
N VAL A 121 7.97 1.58 2.34
CA VAL A 121 6.92 2.04 1.41
C VAL A 121 7.48 2.83 0.23
N LEU A 122 8.80 3.05 0.20
CA LEU A 122 9.49 3.80 -0.86
C LEU A 122 9.19 3.30 -2.28
N PRO A 123 9.11 1.99 -2.57
CA PRO A 123 8.83 1.53 -3.92
C PRO A 123 7.48 1.99 -4.49
N LEU A 124 6.55 2.44 -3.64
CA LEU A 124 5.24 2.93 -4.08
C LEU A 124 5.29 4.36 -4.63
N GLU A 125 6.34 5.12 -4.31
CA GLU A 125 6.49 6.51 -4.74
C GLU A 125 6.62 6.63 -6.26
N ASP A 126 7.51 5.82 -6.83
CA ASP A 126 7.80 5.83 -8.26
C ASP A 126 6.80 4.97 -9.06
N PHE A 127 5.78 4.45 -8.39
CA PHE A 127 4.87 3.50 -9.01
C PHE A 127 4.01 4.15 -10.09
N CYS A 128 3.46 5.34 -9.87
CA CYS A 128 2.70 6.09 -10.87
C CYS A 128 2.81 7.60 -10.64
N MET A 129 2.37 8.40 -11.62
CA MET A 129 2.45 9.87 -11.54
C MET A 129 1.65 10.47 -10.37
N GLY A 130 0.46 9.95 -10.09
CA GLY A 130 -0.33 10.37 -8.93
C GLY A 130 0.05 9.56 -7.70
N TYR A 131 0.62 10.20 -6.68
CA TYR A 131 0.98 9.52 -5.43
C TYR A 131 0.63 10.39 -4.22
N THR A 132 -0.04 9.82 -3.22
CA THR A 132 -0.35 10.47 -1.94
C THR A 132 0.06 9.58 -0.78
N LEU A 133 0.93 10.07 0.11
CA LEU A 133 1.25 9.42 1.39
C LEU A 133 0.58 10.13 2.57
N ARG A 134 0.05 9.35 3.51
CA ARG A 134 -0.54 9.75 4.80
C ARG A 134 0.07 8.91 5.91
N ILE A 135 0.42 9.53 7.04
CA ILE A 135 1.05 8.84 8.17
C ILE A 135 0.31 9.17 9.47
N SER A 136 -0.06 8.15 10.25
CA SER A 136 -0.66 8.29 11.58
C SER A 136 0.28 7.67 12.61
N VAL A 137 0.63 8.39 13.68
CA VAL A 137 1.44 7.85 14.79
C VAL A 137 0.57 7.71 16.06
N ASN A 138 0.64 6.54 16.70
CA ASN A 138 -0.12 6.16 17.90
C ASN A 138 -1.63 6.40 17.80
N GLY A 139 -2.23 6.13 16.63
CA GLY A 139 -3.66 6.38 16.40
C GLY A 139 -4.05 7.87 16.36
N GLY A 140 -3.07 8.76 16.30
CA GLY A 140 -3.29 10.19 16.09
C GLY A 140 -3.82 10.51 14.68
N PRO A 141 -4.15 11.78 14.42
CA PRO A 141 -4.62 12.21 13.10
C PRO A 141 -3.58 11.94 12.02
N TYR A 142 -4.03 11.72 10.79
CA TYR A 142 -3.13 11.60 9.65
C TYR A 142 -2.37 12.91 9.42
N LEU A 143 -1.07 12.78 9.22
CA LEU A 143 -0.21 13.77 8.62
C LEU A 143 -0.35 13.58 7.11
N ASP A 144 -1.14 14.44 6.48
CA ASP A 144 -1.73 14.21 5.18
C ASP A 144 -1.29 15.26 4.16
N LYS A 145 -0.76 14.79 3.02
CA LYS A 145 -0.50 15.46 1.72
C LYS A 145 0.97 15.54 1.28
N PHE A 146 1.68 14.40 1.27
CA PHE A 146 2.92 14.28 0.50
C PHE A 146 2.57 13.83 -0.91
N ASN A 147 2.78 14.70 -1.89
CA ASN A 147 2.19 14.55 -3.22
C ASN A 147 3.27 14.35 -4.30
N THR A 148 4.23 13.46 -4.03
CA THR A 148 5.44 13.10 -4.83
C THR A 148 6.71 13.91 -4.53
N LYS A 149 7.87 13.28 -4.79
CA LYS A 149 8.93 13.13 -3.80
C LYS A 149 8.30 12.62 -2.47
N LEU A 150 8.59 11.43 -1.91
CA LEU A 150 8.08 10.86 -0.63
C LEU A 150 8.47 11.68 0.64
N GLY A 151 8.49 12.99 0.50
CA GLY A 151 9.78 13.46 0.05
C GLY A 151 9.79 14.84 -0.59
N VAL A 152 11.02 15.21 -0.91
CA VAL A 152 11.66 16.42 -0.37
C VAL A 152 11.66 16.41 1.16
N GLN A 153 10.63 15.91 1.85
CA GLN A 153 10.30 16.29 3.23
C GLN A 153 9.37 15.33 4.04
N LEU A 154 9.48 14.00 4.02
CA LEU A 154 9.64 13.40 5.38
C LEU A 154 10.86 14.09 6.06
N ALA A 155 11.80 14.44 5.18
CA ALA A 155 13.13 15.02 5.28
C ALA A 155 13.32 16.50 5.70
N LYS A 156 12.32 17.19 6.25
CA LYS A 156 12.61 18.36 7.12
C LYS A 156 12.01 18.22 8.51
N GLN A 157 11.10 17.28 8.72
CA GLN A 157 10.14 17.37 9.82
C GLN A 157 10.39 16.38 10.95
N PHE A 158 11.25 15.40 10.75
CA PHE A 158 11.95 14.89 11.92
C PHE A 158 12.87 15.93 12.57
N LYS A 159 13.43 16.86 11.78
CA LYS A 159 14.38 17.90 12.21
C LYS A 159 13.81 18.94 13.21
N LYS A 160 12.51 18.87 13.55
CA LYS A 160 11.81 19.80 14.49
C LYS A 160 11.10 19.08 15.65
N TYR A 161 10.81 17.78 15.53
CA TYR A 161 10.09 16.98 16.54
C TYR A 161 10.99 16.27 17.56
N SER A 162 12.31 16.33 17.39
CA SER A 162 13.33 16.10 18.42
C SER A 162 13.24 17.04 19.63
N GLY A 163 12.56 18.19 19.51
CA GLY A 163 12.41 19.15 20.62
C GLY A 163 11.15 19.00 21.49
N LYS A 164 10.02 18.54 20.93
CA LYS A 164 8.70 18.51 21.62
C LYS A 164 8.21 17.12 22.04
N PHE A 165 8.78 16.04 21.52
CA PHE A 165 8.52 14.68 22.04
C PHE A 165 9.45 14.29 23.20
N ALA A 166 10.54 15.04 23.41
CA ALA A 166 11.33 14.99 24.65
C ALA A 166 10.56 15.47 25.89
N GLU A 167 9.45 16.21 25.70
CA GLU A 167 8.55 16.65 26.79
C GLU A 167 7.40 15.66 27.03
N LEU A 168 6.84 15.05 25.97
CA LEU A 168 5.80 14.02 26.10
C LEU A 168 6.32 12.69 26.68
N ALA A 169 7.57 12.31 26.40
CA ALA A 169 8.19 11.12 26.99
C ALA A 169 8.71 11.31 28.43
N ARG A 170 8.67 12.54 28.98
CA ARG A 170 8.97 12.83 30.40
C ARG A 170 7.70 13.04 31.24
N ALA A 171 6.52 13.00 30.62
CA ALA A 171 5.24 13.25 31.25
C ALA A 171 4.44 11.95 31.54
N GLU A 172 5.05 10.78 31.35
CA GLU A 172 4.60 9.47 31.84
C GLU A 172 5.60 8.91 32.86
#